data_AF-A0A958A9K0-F1
#
_entry.id   AF-A0A958A9K0-F1
#
_cell.length_a   1.000
_cell.length_b   1.000
_cell.length_c   1.000
_cell.angle_alpha   90.00
_cell.angle_beta   90.00
_cell.angle_gamma   90.00
#
_symmetry.space_group_name_H-M   'P 1'
#
loop_
_entity.id
_entity.type
_entity.pdbx_description
1 polymer ?
#
loop_
_entity_poly.entity_id
_entity_poly.type
_entity_poly.pdbx_seq_one_letter_code
_entity_poly.pdbx_strand_id
1 'polypeptide(L)'
;MKYLSEHALKKPIGGIYIIAAPYWGAEDWNYEEYALREDVASKLPQESPIVLYHSRDDETVPFTHLALYAERLPQATVREFEDRGHQFKNNLVEVAEDIKKGEH
;
A
#
# COMPACT_ATOMS: atom_id res chain seq x y z
N MET A 1 -0.35 -0.46 7.42
CA MET A 1 1.10 -0.67 7.21
C MET A 1 1.90 -0.54 8.50
N LYS A 2 1.86 0.61 9.21
CA LYS A 2 2.59 0.84 10.48
C LYS A 2 2.48 -0.29 11.51
N TYR A 3 1.26 -0.76 11.80
CA TYR A 3 1.03 -1.86 12.74
C TYR A 3 1.77 -3.15 12.34
N LEU A 4 1.78 -3.49 11.05
CA LEU A 4 2.41 -4.72 10.54
C LEU A 4 3.94 -4.66 10.65
N SER A 5 4.54 -3.47 10.60
CA SER A 5 5.98 -3.31 10.79
C SER A 5 6.41 -3.25 12.26
N GLU A 6 5.51 -2.92 13.17
CA GLU A 6 5.83 -2.66 14.58
C GLU A 6 5.51 -3.83 15.52
N HIS A 7 4.64 -4.75 15.09
CA HIS A 7 4.17 -5.86 15.92
C HIS A 7 4.47 -7.22 15.30
N ALA A 8 4.87 -8.17 16.14
CA ALA A 8 5.00 -9.56 15.75
C ALA A 8 3.62 -10.15 15.39
N LEU A 9 3.53 -10.76 14.22
CA LEU A 9 2.30 -11.35 13.72
C LEU A 9 2.07 -12.72 14.37
N LYS A 10 0.89 -12.91 14.97
CA LYS A 10 0.51 -14.19 15.59
C LYS A 10 0.08 -15.25 14.57
N LYS A 11 -0.24 -14.83 13.35
CA LYS A 11 -0.64 -15.68 12.23
C LYS A 11 0.08 -15.21 10.96
N PRO A 12 0.44 -16.13 10.04
CA PRO A 12 0.94 -15.74 8.73
C PRO A 12 -0.09 -14.85 8.00
N ILE A 13 0.40 -13.88 7.25
CA ILE A 13 -0.42 -13.04 6.38
C ILE A 13 -0.34 -13.60 4.96
N GLY A 14 -1.48 -13.86 4.33
CA GLY A 14 -1.53 -14.34 2.94
C GLY A 14 -1.25 -13.26 1.89
N GLY A 15 -1.35 -11.98 2.24
CA GLY A 15 -1.05 -10.86 1.36
C GLY A 15 -1.38 -9.51 1.98
N ILE A 16 -0.78 -8.44 1.45
CA ILE A 16 -0.99 -7.04 1.85
C ILE A 16 -1.44 -6.27 0.61
N TYR A 17 -2.65 -5.73 0.64
CA TYR A 17 -3.24 -4.97 -0.45
C TYR A 17 -3.58 -3.57 0.06
N ILE A 18 -2.94 -2.54 -0.51
CA ILE A 18 -3.03 -1.15 -0.04
C ILE A 18 -3.63 -0.30 -1.14
N ILE A 19 -4.76 0.34 -0.87
CA ILE A 19 -5.51 1.13 -1.85
C ILE A 19 -5.48 2.58 -1.40
N ALA A 20 -5.02 3.47 -2.29
CA ALA A 20 -5.05 4.91 -2.13
C ALA A 20 -4.56 5.44 -0.78
N ALA A 21 -3.55 4.78 -0.20
CA ALA A 21 -3.10 5.11 1.14
C ALA A 21 -2.16 6.32 1.12
N PRO A 22 -2.35 7.29 2.04
CA PRO A 22 -1.38 8.36 2.22
C PRO A 22 -0.08 7.81 2.80
N TYR A 23 1.04 8.17 2.17
CA TYR A 23 2.36 8.02 2.77
C TYR A 23 2.59 9.12 3.82
N TRP A 24 2.54 8.76 5.10
CA TRP A 24 2.81 9.68 6.21
C TRP A 24 4.32 9.95 6.34
N GLY A 25 4.70 11.22 6.22
CA GLY A 25 6.09 11.66 6.05
C GLY A 25 6.38 12.27 4.67
N ALA A 26 5.39 12.29 3.76
CA ALA A 26 5.46 13.12 2.55
C ALA A 26 5.32 14.62 2.90
N GLU A 27 5.70 15.48 1.96
CA GLU A 27 5.47 16.93 2.05
C GLU A 27 3.99 17.21 2.35
N ASP A 28 3.70 18.14 3.27
CA ASP A 28 2.35 18.45 3.81
C ASP A 28 1.60 17.32 4.53
N TRP A 29 2.16 16.11 4.61
CA TRP A 29 1.58 14.94 5.29
C TRP A 29 2.54 14.37 6.35
N ASN A 30 3.39 15.23 6.91
CA ASN A 30 4.39 14.83 7.90
C ASN A 30 3.82 14.83 9.33
N TYR A 31 3.16 13.71 9.68
CA TYR A 31 2.71 13.42 11.03
C TYR A 31 3.56 12.27 11.60
N GLU A 32 4.56 12.59 12.41
CA GLU A 32 5.56 11.63 12.92
C GLU A 32 4.94 10.39 13.57
N GLU A 33 3.80 10.55 14.25
CA GLU A 33 3.09 9.44 14.91
C GLU A 33 2.55 8.37 13.95
N TYR A 34 2.37 8.72 12.67
CA TYR A 34 1.91 7.82 11.61
C TYR A 34 3.00 7.45 10.60
N ALA A 35 4.18 8.07 10.71
CA ALA A 35 5.29 7.83 9.80
C ALA A 35 5.73 6.36 9.82
N LEU A 36 6.09 5.86 8.64
CA LEU A 36 6.60 4.50 8.49
C LEU A 36 8.06 4.43 8.95
N ARG A 37 8.38 3.38 9.69
CA ARG A 37 9.77 3.09 10.07
C ARG A 37 10.61 2.81 8.82
N GLU A 38 11.88 3.21 8.85
CA GLU A 38 12.81 2.96 7.75
C GLU A 38 12.99 1.47 7.43
N ASP A 39 12.90 0.60 8.45
CA ASP A 39 13.07 -0.84 8.32
C ASP A 39 11.80 -1.59 7.88
N VAL A 40 10.72 -0.88 7.50
CA VAL A 40 9.40 -1.46 7.15
C VAL A 40 9.52 -2.63 6.19
N ALA A 41 10.30 -2.50 5.11
CA ALA A 41 10.43 -3.53 4.09
C ALA A 41 10.90 -4.88 4.66
N SER A 42 11.83 -4.85 5.61
CA SER A 42 12.41 -6.05 6.25
C SER A 42 11.51 -6.65 7.32
N LYS A 43 10.54 -5.88 7.84
CA LYS A 43 9.58 -6.32 8.86
C LYS A 43 8.35 -6.97 8.25
N LEU A 44 8.07 -6.70 6.98
CA LEU A 44 6.93 -7.30 6.29
C LEU A 44 7.24 -8.75 5.88
N PRO A 45 6.19 -9.60 5.79
CA PRO A 45 6.33 -10.95 5.27
C PRO A 45 6.93 -10.92 3.87
N GLN A 46 8.11 -11.54 3.69
CA GLN A 46 8.82 -11.52 2.41
C GLN A 46 8.18 -12.43 1.35
N GLU A 47 7.47 -13.46 1.79
CA GLU A 47 6.83 -14.46 0.91
C GLU A 47 5.40 -14.09 0.51
N SER A 48 4.82 -13.07 1.16
CA SER A 48 3.45 -12.66 0.90
C SER A 48 3.41 -11.54 -0.13
N PRO A 49 2.46 -11.56 -1.09
CA PRO A 49 2.31 -10.48 -2.04
C PRO A 49 2.02 -9.16 -1.33
N ILE A 50 2.71 -8.10 -1.77
CA ILE A 50 2.40 -6.73 -1.42
C ILE A 50 1.96 -6.05 -2.71
N VAL A 51 0.74 -5.52 -2.76
CA VAL A 51 0.22 -4.81 -3.93
C VAL A 51 -0.27 -3.43 -3.53
N LEU A 52 0.22 -2.42 -4.24
CA LEU A 52 -0.10 -1.01 -4.05
C LEU A 52 -1.01 -0.56 -5.20
N TYR A 53 -2.16 0.01 -4.88
CA TYR A 53 -3.13 0.50 -5.86
C TYR A 53 -3.30 2.00 -5.68
N HIS A 54 -3.16 2.76 -6.76
CA HIS A 54 -3.43 4.19 -6.71
C HIS A 54 -3.92 4.74 -8.04
N SER A 55 -4.77 5.76 -7.99
CA SER A 55 -5.26 6.43 -9.19
C SER A 55 -4.64 7.81 -9.36
N ARG A 56 -4.30 8.19 -10.59
CA ARG A 56 -3.69 9.48 -10.91
C ARG A 56 -4.65 10.65 -10.72
N ASP A 57 -5.95 10.41 -10.88
CA ASP A 57 -7.04 11.36 -10.62
C ASP A 57 -7.54 11.31 -9.17
N ASP A 58 -6.78 10.76 -8.22
CA ASP A 58 -7.09 10.85 -6.80
C ASP A 58 -6.87 12.30 -6.29
N GLU A 59 -7.96 13.00 -6.02
CA GLU A 59 -7.96 14.36 -5.47
C GLU A 59 -7.77 14.42 -3.95
N THR A 60 -7.82 13.28 -3.24
CA THR A 60 -7.68 13.20 -1.77
C THR A 60 -6.25 12.91 -1.36
N VAL A 61 -5.60 11.95 -2.02
CA VAL A 61 -4.20 11.57 -1.75
C VAL A 61 -3.38 11.76 -3.03
N PRO A 62 -2.43 12.71 -3.06
CA PRO A 62 -1.64 12.97 -4.27
C PRO A 62 -0.95 11.72 -4.80
N PHE A 63 -0.93 11.57 -6.13
CA PHE A 63 -0.39 10.37 -6.78
C PHE A 63 1.06 10.07 -6.43
N THR A 64 1.83 11.12 -6.10
CA THR A 64 3.24 11.03 -5.69
C THR A 64 3.48 10.18 -4.44
N HIS A 65 2.48 9.99 -3.57
CA HIS A 65 2.63 9.13 -2.38
C HIS A 65 2.83 7.66 -2.77
N LEU A 66 2.31 7.22 -3.93
CA LEU A 66 2.56 5.88 -4.43
C LEU A 66 4.04 5.63 -4.69
N ALA A 67 4.73 6.61 -5.28
CA ALA A 67 6.16 6.52 -5.56
C ALA A 67 6.98 6.38 -4.28
N LEU A 68 6.62 7.10 -3.22
CA LEU A 68 7.26 6.98 -1.90
C LEU A 68 7.08 5.57 -1.31
N TYR A 69 5.88 5.00 -1.44
CA TYR A 69 5.66 3.60 -1.04
C TYR A 69 6.47 2.61 -1.87
N ALA A 70 6.50 2.76 -3.20
CA ALA A 70 7.23 1.86 -4.09
C ALA A 70 8.75 1.90 -3.86
N GLU A 71 9.30 3.08 -3.54
CA GLU A 71 10.70 3.23 -3.15
C GLU A 71 11.02 2.48 -1.85
N ARG A 72 10.13 2.58 -0.85
CA ARG A 72 10.32 1.91 0.44
C ARG A 72 9.99 0.42 0.42
N LEU A 73 9.20 -0.04 -0.55
CA LEU A 73 8.75 -1.42 -0.69
C LEU A 73 9.08 -1.92 -2.11
N PRO A 74 10.37 -2.09 -2.45
CA PRO A 74 10.78 -2.46 -3.81
C PRO A 74 10.27 -3.84 -4.24
N GLN A 75 9.85 -4.68 -3.29
CA GLN A 75 9.22 -5.98 -3.57
C GLN A 75 7.72 -5.87 -3.90
N ALA A 76 7.10 -4.70 -3.73
CA ALA A 76 5.67 -4.53 -3.97
C ALA A 76 5.35 -4.45 -5.47
N THR A 77 4.22 -5.05 -5.85
CA THR A 77 3.62 -4.82 -7.17
C THR A 77 2.85 -3.51 -7.14
N VAL A 78 3.08 -2.66 -8.14
CA VAL A 78 2.38 -1.38 -8.27
C VAL A 78 1.30 -1.49 -9.35
N ARG A 79 0.08 -1.05 -9.02
CA ARG A 79 -1.05 -0.92 -9.94
C ARG A 79 -1.53 0.51 -9.97
N GLU A 80 -1.30 1.15 -11.11
CA GLU A 80 -1.66 2.53 -11.37
C GLU A 80 -2.91 2.58 -12.25
N PHE A 81 -3.77 3.54 -11.97
CA PHE A 81 -4.97 3.79 -12.76
C PHE A 81 -5.03 5.27 -13.16
N GLU A 82 -5.62 5.55 -14.32
CA GLU A 82 -5.78 6.93 -14.79
C GLU A 82 -7.04 7.60 -14.21
N ASP A 83 -8.11 6.83 -14.01
CA ASP A 83 -9.46 7.37 -13.90
C ASP A 83 -10.32 6.66 -12.83
N ARG A 84 -9.78 6.29 -11.68
CA ARG A 84 -10.48 5.54 -10.63
C ARG A 84 -10.86 6.43 -9.44
N GLY A 85 -10.20 7.57 -9.25
CA GLY A 85 -10.33 8.43 -8.08
C GLY A 85 -10.01 7.72 -6.77
N HIS A 86 -10.19 8.40 -5.64
CA HIS A 86 -9.83 7.88 -4.32
C HIS A 86 -10.56 6.58 -3.94
N GLN A 87 -11.88 6.51 -4.23
CA GLN A 87 -12.72 5.35 -3.90
C GLN A 87 -12.79 4.31 -5.02
N PHE A 88 -11.95 4.43 -6.04
CA PHE A 88 -11.93 3.51 -7.18
C PHE A 88 -13.27 3.41 -7.90
N LYS A 89 -14.04 4.50 -7.97
CA LYS A 89 -15.43 4.54 -8.47
C LYS A 89 -16.34 3.46 -7.84
N ASN A 90 -16.05 3.06 -6.59
CA ASN A 90 -16.70 1.95 -5.88
C ASN A 90 -16.55 0.59 -6.58
N ASN A 91 -15.50 0.40 -7.38
CA ASN A 91 -15.19 -0.84 -8.07
C ASN A 91 -13.79 -1.34 -7.68
N LEU A 92 -13.74 -2.46 -6.96
CA LEU A 92 -12.51 -3.08 -6.48
C LEU A 92 -12.27 -4.45 -7.14
N VAL A 93 -12.76 -4.64 -8.37
CA VAL A 93 -12.63 -5.93 -9.07
C VAL A 93 -11.16 -6.33 -9.23
N GLU A 94 -10.27 -5.39 -9.57
CA GLU A 94 -8.84 -5.64 -9.74
C GLU A 94 -8.19 -6.10 -8.42
N VAL A 95 -8.60 -5.51 -7.29
CA VAL A 95 -8.14 -5.91 -5.96
C VAL A 95 -8.64 -7.32 -5.63
N ALA A 96 -9.91 -7.60 -5.88
CA ALA A 96 -10.51 -8.91 -5.60
C ALA A 96 -9.89 -10.03 -6.46
N GLU A 97 -9.55 -9.74 -7.71
CA GLU A 97 -8.85 -10.67 -8.59
C GLU A 97 -7.45 -10.99 -8.09
N ASP A 98 -6.71 -10.00 -7.60
CA ASP A 98 -5.38 -10.21 -7.07
C ASP A 98 -5.39 -10.97 -5.74
N ILE A 99 -6.37 -10.70 -4.87
CA ILE A 99 -6.57 -11.50 -3.66
C ILE A 99 -6.76 -12.97 -4.03
N LYS A 100 -7.64 -13.29 -4.98
CA LYS A 100 -7.89 -14.67 -5.42
C LYS A 100 -6.67 -15.34 -6.03
N LYS A 101 -5.80 -14.60 -6.71
CA LYS A 101 -4.55 -15.13 -7.28
C LYS A 101 -3.49 -15.40 -6.20
N GLY A 102 -3.49 -14.62 -5.13
CA GLY A 102 -2.57 -14.75 -4.00
C GLY A 102 -3.00 -15.77 -2.93
N GLU A 103 -4.21 -16.32 -3.02
CA GLU A 103 -4.63 -17.47 -2.21
C GLU A 103 -3.93 -18.74 -2.73
N HIS A 104 -2.97 -19.25 -1.95
CA HIS A 104 -2.29 -20.55 -2.16
C HIS A 104 -2.67 -21.54 -1.05
#